data_AF-A0A2B7XK23-F1
#
_entry.id   AF-A0A2B7XK23-F1
#
_cell.length_a   1.000
_cell.length_b   1.000
_cell.length_c   1.000
_cell.angle_alpha   90.00
_cell.angle_beta   90.00
_cell.angle_gamma   90.00
#
_symmetry.space_group_name_H-M   'P 1'
#
loop_
_entity.id
_entity.type
_entity.pdbx_description
1 polymer ?
#
loop_
_entity_poly.entity_id
_entity_poly.type
_entity_poly.pdbx_seq_one_letter_code
_entity_poly.pdbx_strand_id
1 'polypeptide(L)'
;MHILVVNDDGPPSQKCSPYLFPFVKTLEKAGHLVSVVIPNSSRSWIGKAHIIGEPLQATYISPEALVTDSGTSTHRAHDPNDAGTNGLSVPSNQHGRSTPDTSRPWVVVNNGTPAACTQLGIYSLFPDREPIDLVISGPNHGRNASIIYGLASGTVGGALEAATCGKKAIALSFASKEKQPAETIQAASRLSVKLIERLSAHWPGDRVQLYSINVPMRLDVEERPAVYTNMLQNSWSKSSLYQEVDIHTSQPEKASSNNSNNINTNGDINLREGTSSPTKRGGHDDQRVQPPQARYFKWAPELSDIQRSVEASQVGTDTYTVMNGWTSVTPLGANFSHVPGFSGELIL
;
A
#
# COMPACT_ATOMS: atom_id res chain seq x y z
N MET A 1 12.16 21.56 -7.63
CA MET A 1 10.99 21.27 -6.78
C MET A 1 11.46 20.58 -5.51
N HIS A 2 10.75 20.80 -4.41
CA HIS A 2 10.80 19.94 -3.24
C HIS A 2 9.72 18.86 -3.37
N ILE A 3 10.16 17.62 -3.47
CA ILE A 3 9.31 16.45 -3.70
C ILE A 3 9.26 15.60 -2.43
N LEU A 4 8.04 15.37 -1.93
CA LEU A 4 7.80 14.34 -0.92
C LEU A 4 7.57 13.00 -1.62
N VAL A 5 8.36 11.98 -1.28
CA VAL A 5 8.17 10.62 -1.74
C VAL A 5 7.63 9.76 -0.60
N VAL A 6 6.53 9.06 -0.87
CA VAL A 6 5.95 8.04 0.01
C VAL A 6 5.76 6.74 -0.79
N ASN A 7 5.45 5.62 -0.15
CA ASN A 7 5.03 4.40 -0.84
C ASN A 7 4.14 3.52 0.04
N ASP A 8 3.71 2.39 -0.49
CA ASP A 8 3.03 1.32 0.25
C ASP A 8 3.83 0.00 0.33
N ASP A 9 4.97 -0.12 -0.35
CA ASP A 9 5.84 -1.29 -0.25
C ASP A 9 6.73 -1.30 1.01
N GLY A 10 6.92 -0.13 1.64
CA GLY A 10 7.81 0.05 2.79
C GLY A 10 9.29 0.26 2.41
N PRO A 11 10.23 -0.01 3.33
CA PRO A 11 11.66 0.27 3.13
C PRO A 11 12.27 -0.50 1.94
N PRO A 12 13.32 0.05 1.29
CA PRO A 12 14.01 -0.60 0.19
C PRO A 12 14.36 -2.06 0.50
N SER A 13 14.04 -2.95 -0.43
CA SER A 13 14.42 -4.37 -0.35
C SER A 13 14.29 -5.00 -1.72
N GLN A 14 15.10 -6.02 -2.02
CA GLN A 14 15.03 -6.68 -3.33
C GLN A 14 13.68 -7.37 -3.57
N LYS A 15 12.97 -7.78 -2.51
CA LYS A 15 11.74 -8.55 -2.60
C LYS A 15 10.48 -7.66 -2.60
N CYS A 16 10.41 -6.69 -1.68
CA CYS A 16 9.18 -5.94 -1.46
C CYS A 16 9.23 -4.55 -2.10
N SER A 17 10.36 -3.83 -1.99
CA SER A 17 10.50 -2.45 -2.47
C SER A 17 11.79 -2.25 -3.29
N PRO A 18 11.92 -2.93 -4.46
CA PRO A 18 13.16 -2.88 -5.24
C PRO A 18 13.38 -1.56 -5.98
N TYR A 19 12.34 -0.72 -6.10
CA TYR A 19 12.34 0.44 -6.99
C TYR A 19 12.48 1.78 -6.29
N LEU A 20 12.14 1.88 -4.99
CA LEU A 20 12.11 3.15 -4.27
C LEU A 20 13.49 3.83 -4.23
N PHE A 21 14.52 3.11 -3.79
CA PHE A 21 15.88 3.64 -3.69
C PHE A 21 16.45 4.15 -5.02
N PRO A 22 16.51 3.34 -6.11
CA PRO A 22 17.03 3.83 -7.39
C PRO A 22 16.20 4.99 -7.96
N PHE A 23 14.89 5.02 -7.74
CA PHE A 23 14.05 6.12 -8.17
C PHE A 23 14.34 7.42 -7.41
N VAL A 24 14.43 7.38 -6.08
CA VAL A 24 14.81 8.55 -5.26
C VAL A 24 16.17 9.10 -5.68
N LYS A 25 17.18 8.24 -5.87
CA LYS A 25 18.49 8.68 -6.39
C LYS A 25 18.40 9.33 -7.77
N THR A 26 17.45 8.89 -8.61
CA THR A 26 17.23 9.49 -9.93
C THR A 26 16.60 10.88 -9.82
N LEU A 27 15.65 11.10 -8.91
CA LEU A 27 15.08 12.43 -8.61
C LEU A 27 16.15 13.39 -8.06
N GLU A 28 16.97 12.92 -7.11
CA GLU A 28 18.08 13.71 -6.54
C GLU A 28 19.10 14.10 -7.62
N LYS A 29 19.47 13.16 -8.50
CA LYS A 29 20.37 13.42 -9.63
C LYS A 29 19.81 14.42 -10.64
N ALA A 30 18.48 14.50 -10.77
CA ALA A 30 17.81 15.53 -11.57
C ALA A 30 17.77 16.91 -10.87
N GLY A 31 18.36 17.05 -9.67
CA GLY A 31 18.47 18.31 -8.95
C GLY A 31 17.25 18.65 -8.09
N HIS A 32 16.36 17.69 -7.83
CA HIS A 32 15.24 17.91 -6.92
C HIS A 32 15.66 17.76 -5.46
N LEU A 33 15.07 18.58 -4.59
CA LEU A 33 15.12 18.32 -3.15
C LEU A 33 14.12 17.21 -2.85
N VAL A 34 14.58 16.10 -2.26
CA VAL A 34 13.72 14.94 -1.96
C VAL A 34 13.62 14.73 -0.45
N SER A 35 12.38 14.57 0.02
CA SER A 35 12.05 14.11 1.37
C SER A 35 11.32 12.78 1.27
N VAL A 36 11.65 11.80 2.10
CA VAL A 36 11.06 10.45 2.03
C VAL A 36 10.40 10.10 3.35
N VAL A 37 9.14 9.68 3.30
CA VAL A 37 8.37 9.19 4.46
C VAL A 37 7.62 7.92 4.05
N ILE A 38 7.95 6.80 4.65
CA ILE A 38 7.44 5.49 4.24
C ILE A 38 6.99 4.66 5.44
N PRO A 39 6.03 3.73 5.27
CA PRO A 39 5.67 2.80 6.33
C PRO A 39 6.84 1.85 6.63
N ASN A 40 6.85 1.27 7.83
CA ASN A 40 7.87 0.29 8.25
C ASN A 40 7.73 -1.10 7.61
N SER A 41 6.59 -1.38 6.99
CA SER A 41 6.29 -2.63 6.31
C SER A 41 5.34 -2.39 5.14
N SER A 42 5.16 -3.40 4.29
CA SER A 42 4.22 -3.33 3.17
C SER A 42 2.78 -3.14 3.66
N ARG A 43 2.03 -2.30 2.95
CA ARG A 43 0.62 -1.93 3.17
C ARG A 43 -0.18 -2.07 1.86
N SER A 44 0.07 -3.11 1.08
CA SER A 44 -0.70 -3.40 -0.13
C SER A 44 -2.18 -3.65 0.19
N TRP A 45 -3.07 -3.38 -0.77
CA TRP A 45 -4.53 -3.56 -0.65
C TRP A 45 -5.23 -2.70 0.41
N ILE A 46 -4.60 -1.64 0.91
CA ILE A 46 -5.14 -0.77 1.97
C ILE A 46 -5.98 0.41 1.45
N GLY A 47 -5.92 0.73 0.15
CA GLY A 47 -6.55 1.92 -0.42
C GLY A 47 -6.08 3.24 0.25
N LYS A 48 -7.01 4.18 0.47
CA LYS A 48 -6.76 5.44 1.20
C LYS A 48 -7.24 5.38 2.65
N ALA A 49 -6.53 4.65 3.51
CA ALA A 49 -6.90 4.50 4.93
C ALA A 49 -6.02 5.31 5.89
N HIS A 50 -6.61 5.75 7.00
CA HIS A 50 -5.91 6.14 8.23
C HIS A 50 -6.30 5.17 9.34
N ILE A 51 -5.33 4.77 10.17
CA ILE A 51 -5.59 3.92 11.34
C ILE A 51 -5.77 4.86 12.54
N ILE A 52 -6.95 4.83 13.17
CA ILE A 52 -7.29 5.66 14.32
C ILE A 52 -7.07 4.86 15.61
N GLY A 53 -6.61 5.53 16.66
CA GLY A 53 -6.53 4.97 18.01
C GLY A 53 -5.13 4.55 18.45
N GLU A 54 -4.16 4.47 17.53
CA GLU A 54 -2.77 4.11 17.83
C GLU A 54 -1.82 5.27 17.48
N PRO A 55 -0.89 5.64 18.38
CA PRO A 55 0.12 6.64 18.06
C PRO A 55 1.10 6.13 16.99
N LEU A 56 1.50 7.01 16.08
CA LEU A 56 2.51 6.72 15.07
C LEU A 56 3.90 7.15 15.55
N GLN A 57 4.89 6.28 15.35
CA GLN A 57 6.30 6.58 15.63
C GLN A 57 7.06 6.80 14.32
N ALA A 58 7.72 7.94 14.19
CA ALA A 58 8.59 8.27 13.06
C ALA A 58 10.07 8.11 13.44
N THR A 59 10.80 7.32 12.66
CA THR A 59 12.23 7.04 12.88
C THR A 59 13.05 7.52 11.69
N TYR A 60 14.14 8.23 11.95
CA TYR A 60 15.03 8.78 10.93
C TYR A 60 16.17 7.81 10.65
N ILE A 61 16.31 7.37 9.41
CA ILE A 61 17.26 6.32 9.02
C ILE A 61 18.06 6.79 7.80
N SER A 62 19.37 6.54 7.80
CA SER A 62 20.21 6.74 6.62
C SER A 62 19.75 5.81 5.49
N PRO A 63 19.49 6.32 4.27
CA PRO A 63 19.04 5.50 3.14
C PRO A 63 19.97 4.33 2.83
N GLU A 64 21.27 4.53 2.99
CA GLU A 64 22.29 3.54 2.72
C GLU A 64 22.18 2.34 3.67
N ALA A 65 21.76 2.56 4.92
CA ALA A 65 21.51 1.48 5.89
C ALA A 65 20.31 0.59 5.51
N LEU A 66 19.41 1.08 4.64
CA LEU A 66 18.26 0.32 4.14
C LEU A 66 18.62 -0.58 2.93
N VAL A 67 19.78 -0.37 2.30
CA VAL A 67 20.19 -1.09 1.09
C VAL A 67 21.13 -2.27 1.40
N THR A 68 21.79 -2.26 2.56
CA THR A 68 22.86 -3.21 2.92
C THR A 68 22.40 -4.60 3.35
N ASP A 69 21.11 -4.91 3.38
CA ASP A 69 20.61 -6.25 3.70
C ASP A 69 20.82 -7.23 2.53
N SER A 70 22.05 -7.72 2.52
CA SER A 70 22.51 -8.90 1.79
C SER A 70 21.78 -10.13 2.33
N GLY A 71 20.66 -10.50 1.72
CA GLY A 71 20.26 -11.90 1.47
C GLY A 71 19.99 -12.86 2.66
N THR A 72 20.19 -12.46 3.91
CA THR A 72 19.82 -13.27 5.08
C THR A 72 19.13 -12.38 6.09
N SER A 73 17.84 -12.11 5.85
CA SER A 73 16.97 -12.01 7.00
C SER A 73 16.84 -13.43 7.57
N THR A 74 17.14 -13.60 8.84
CA THR A 74 16.58 -14.69 9.66
C THR A 74 15.08 -14.46 9.91
N HIS A 75 14.42 -13.64 9.11
CA HIS A 75 12.99 -13.47 9.08
C HIS A 75 12.43 -14.40 8.02
N ARG A 76 11.92 -15.56 8.47
CA ARG A 76 11.07 -16.45 7.67
C ARG A 76 10.17 -15.58 6.79
N ALA A 77 10.07 -15.97 5.51
CA ALA A 77 9.19 -15.34 4.55
C ALA A 77 7.80 -15.13 5.18
N HIS A 78 7.47 -13.88 5.51
CA HIS A 78 6.13 -13.55 5.95
C HIS A 78 5.19 -13.71 4.77
N ASP A 79 4.25 -14.64 4.94
CA ASP A 79 3.04 -14.78 4.16
C ASP A 79 2.28 -13.44 4.19
N PRO A 80 1.71 -12.96 3.08
CA PRO A 80 0.86 -11.77 3.05
C PRO A 80 -0.34 -11.81 4.01
N ASN A 81 -0.57 -12.93 4.72
CA ASN A 81 -1.58 -13.08 5.79
C ASN A 81 -1.11 -12.78 7.22
N ASP A 82 0.15 -12.42 7.48
CA ASP A 82 0.65 -12.31 8.85
C ASP A 82 0.54 -10.89 9.43
N ALA A 83 -0.47 -10.67 10.29
CA ALA A 83 -0.68 -9.44 11.06
C ALA A 83 0.25 -9.33 12.29
N GLY A 84 1.53 -9.65 12.13
CA GLY A 84 2.52 -9.72 13.19
C GLY A 84 3.41 -8.48 13.29
N THR A 85 3.37 -7.80 14.43
CA THR A 85 4.28 -6.71 14.81
C THR A 85 5.67 -7.25 15.15
N ASN A 86 6.61 -7.25 14.20
CA ASN A 86 8.03 -7.41 14.49
C ASN A 86 8.79 -6.16 14.06
N GLY A 87 9.15 -5.36 15.07
CA GLY A 87 9.81 -4.07 14.92
C GLY A 87 11.19 -4.19 14.29
N LEU A 88 11.53 -3.18 13.49
CA LEU A 88 12.89 -2.89 13.07
C LEU A 88 13.76 -2.78 14.32
N SER A 89 14.88 -3.49 14.36
CA SER A 89 15.87 -3.35 15.43
C SER A 89 16.51 -1.97 15.32
N VAL A 90 16.15 -1.08 16.24
CA VAL A 90 16.59 0.33 16.30
C VAL A 90 18.06 0.39 16.72
N PRO A 91 18.97 1.02 15.95
CA PRO A 91 20.25 1.43 16.48
C PRO A 91 19.99 2.54 17.51
N SER A 92 20.45 2.31 18.74
CA SER A 92 20.43 3.30 19.83
C SER A 92 20.98 4.64 19.36
N ASN A 93 20.18 5.72 19.52
CA ASN A 93 20.62 7.09 19.35
C ASN A 93 21.68 7.43 20.41
N GLN A 94 22.95 7.22 20.09
CA GLN A 94 24.03 7.93 20.75
C GLN A 94 24.39 9.15 19.92
N HIS A 95 24.13 10.33 20.49
CA HIS A 95 24.69 11.60 20.03
C HIS A 95 26.22 11.49 20.00
N GLY A 96 26.79 11.35 18.80
CA GLY A 96 28.23 11.18 18.63
C GLY A 96 28.71 11.53 17.22
N ARG A 97 29.22 12.75 17.09
CA ARG A 97 30.13 13.26 16.05
C ARG A 97 29.72 13.08 14.58
N SER A 98 29.31 14.22 14.04
CA SER A 98 29.43 14.68 12.65
C SER A 98 30.55 14.02 11.83
N THR A 99 30.18 13.07 10.99
CA THR A 99 30.67 13.05 9.61
C THR A 99 29.72 13.92 8.77
N PRO A 100 30.19 14.63 7.74
CA PRO A 100 29.30 15.28 6.79
C PRO A 100 28.71 14.18 5.90
N ASP A 101 27.76 13.42 6.43
CA ASP A 101 26.95 12.53 5.62
C ASP A 101 26.03 13.41 4.77
N THR A 102 26.32 13.48 3.48
CA THR A 102 25.57 14.28 2.50
C THR A 102 24.18 13.70 2.22
N SER A 103 23.84 12.52 2.76
CA SER A 103 22.51 11.93 2.60
C SER A 103 21.55 12.42 3.70
N ARG A 104 20.43 13.02 3.30
CA ARG A 104 19.37 13.40 4.23
C ARG A 104 18.66 12.13 4.70
N PRO A 105 18.37 11.95 6.00
CA PRO A 105 17.72 10.74 6.48
C PRO A 105 16.31 10.60 5.88
N TRP A 106 15.91 9.37 5.62
CA TRP A 106 14.52 9.01 5.33
C TRP A 106 13.76 8.78 6.63
N VAL A 107 12.44 8.97 6.59
CA VAL A 107 11.58 8.72 7.75
C VAL A 107 10.80 7.41 7.54
N VAL A 108 10.93 6.50 8.49
CA VAL A 108 10.15 5.27 8.55
C VAL A 108 9.11 5.38 9.65
N VAL A 109 7.84 5.21 9.30
CA VAL A 109 6.70 5.35 10.22
C VAL A 109 6.19 3.97 10.63
N ASN A 110 6.33 3.64 11.91
CA ASN A 110 5.79 2.40 12.45
C ASN A 110 4.25 2.43 12.44
N ASN A 111 3.66 1.38 11.89
CA ASN A 111 2.22 1.25 11.69
C ASN A 111 1.56 2.37 10.85
N GLY A 112 2.36 3.14 10.11
CA GLY A 112 1.85 4.16 9.21
C GLY A 112 1.18 3.55 7.98
N THR A 113 0.12 4.19 7.51
CA THR A 113 -0.40 3.98 6.15
C THR A 113 0.29 4.94 5.18
N PRO A 114 0.21 4.73 3.86
CA PRO A 114 0.70 5.71 2.88
C PRO A 114 0.06 7.09 3.04
N ALA A 115 -1.23 7.14 3.41
CA ALA A 115 -1.93 8.39 3.70
C ALA A 115 -1.36 9.08 4.97
N ALA A 116 -1.12 8.33 6.05
CA ALA A 116 -0.50 8.89 7.25
C ALA A 116 0.93 9.41 6.98
N CYS A 117 1.74 8.65 6.25
CA CYS A 117 3.09 9.07 5.83
C CYS A 117 3.04 10.37 5.01
N THR A 118 2.03 10.49 4.13
CA THR A 118 1.79 11.69 3.33
C THR A 118 1.50 12.90 4.21
N GLN A 119 0.53 12.82 5.12
CA GLN A 119 0.21 13.95 6.00
C GLN A 119 1.37 14.35 6.91
N LEU A 120 2.04 13.37 7.54
CA LEU A 120 3.19 13.64 8.39
C LEU A 120 4.32 14.32 7.59
N GLY A 121 4.56 13.87 6.36
CA GLY A 121 5.56 14.47 5.47
C GLY A 121 5.22 15.88 5.02
N ILE A 122 3.93 16.17 4.78
CA ILE A 122 3.50 17.52 4.37
C ILE A 122 3.54 18.51 5.55
N TYR A 123 3.11 18.09 6.74
CA TYR A 123 2.80 19.03 7.82
C TYR A 123 3.73 18.99 9.03
N SER A 124 4.49 17.91 9.25
CA SER A 124 5.09 17.67 10.57
C SER A 124 6.58 17.34 10.56
N LEU A 125 7.06 16.59 9.56
CA LEU A 125 8.39 15.97 9.62
C LEU A 125 9.52 16.83 9.05
N PHE A 126 9.21 17.87 8.28
CA PHE A 126 10.21 18.70 7.61
C PHE A 126 9.98 20.22 7.81
N PRO A 127 9.83 20.71 9.06
CA PRO A 127 9.53 22.12 9.33
C PRO A 127 10.64 23.07 8.87
N ASP A 128 11.89 22.60 8.83
CA ASP A 128 13.06 23.40 8.42
C ASP A 128 13.40 23.28 6.92
N ARG A 129 12.47 22.78 6.10
CA ARG A 129 12.65 22.67 4.65
C ARG A 129 11.66 23.56 3.91
N GLU A 130 11.96 23.83 2.65
CA GLU A 130 11.02 24.49 1.73
C GLU A 130 9.67 23.77 1.71
N PRO A 131 8.56 24.44 1.38
CA PRO A 131 7.27 23.78 1.23
C PRO A 131 7.31 22.65 0.20
N ILE A 132 6.54 21.58 0.43
CA ILE A 132 6.37 20.51 -0.56
C ILE A 132 5.63 21.03 -1.79
N ASP A 133 6.26 20.93 -2.97
CA ASP A 133 5.69 21.31 -4.27
C ASP A 133 4.85 20.18 -4.89
N LEU A 134 5.30 18.94 -4.69
CA LEU A 134 4.75 17.73 -5.31
C LEU A 134 4.89 16.55 -4.35
N VAL A 135 3.85 15.71 -4.29
CA VAL A 135 3.93 14.38 -3.66
C VAL A 135 3.98 13.30 -4.72
N ILE A 136 4.94 12.38 -4.59
CA ILE A 136 4.98 11.14 -5.37
C ILE A 136 4.73 10.00 -4.41
N SER A 137 3.69 9.20 -4.68
CA SER A 137 3.51 7.91 -4.02
C SER A 137 4.00 6.81 -4.96
N GLY A 138 5.03 6.07 -4.56
CA GLY A 138 5.67 5.03 -5.35
C GLY A 138 7.19 5.22 -5.54
N PRO A 139 7.82 4.49 -6.48
CA PRO A 139 7.18 3.58 -7.43
C PRO A 139 6.71 2.30 -6.74
N ASN A 140 5.47 1.91 -6.98
CA ASN A 140 4.94 0.63 -6.52
C ASN A 140 5.63 -0.55 -7.22
N HIS A 141 5.92 -1.61 -6.49
CA HIS A 141 6.32 -2.90 -7.02
C HIS A 141 5.10 -3.59 -7.62
N GLY A 142 4.77 -3.31 -8.89
CA GLY A 142 3.59 -3.82 -9.57
C GLY A 142 2.67 -2.72 -10.09
N ARG A 143 1.69 -3.10 -10.92
CA ARG A 143 0.75 -2.17 -11.54
C ARG A 143 -0.42 -1.82 -10.61
N ASN A 144 -0.92 -0.60 -10.74
CA ASN A 144 -2.19 -0.13 -10.19
C ASN A 144 -3.13 0.32 -11.33
N ALA A 145 -3.20 -0.48 -12.40
CA ALA A 145 -4.07 -0.26 -13.55
C ALA A 145 -5.40 -1.02 -13.39
N SER A 146 -6.52 -0.46 -13.84
CA SER A 146 -7.92 -0.87 -13.55
C SER A 146 -8.46 -0.42 -12.18
N ILE A 147 -9.80 -0.31 -12.07
CA ILE A 147 -10.45 0.19 -10.85
C ILE A 147 -10.25 -0.73 -9.64
N ILE A 148 -10.26 -2.05 -9.80
CA ILE A 148 -10.06 -2.97 -8.66
C ILE A 148 -8.69 -2.74 -8.02
N TYR A 149 -7.63 -2.65 -8.82
CA TYR A 149 -6.30 -2.37 -8.29
C TYR A 149 -6.17 -0.92 -7.82
N GLY A 150 -6.70 0.05 -8.58
CA GLY A 150 -6.62 1.46 -8.24
C GLY A 150 -7.29 1.80 -6.90
N LEU A 151 -8.49 1.26 -6.64
CA LEU A 151 -9.24 1.51 -5.40
C LEU A 151 -8.61 0.83 -4.18
N ALA A 152 -7.99 -0.33 -4.37
CA ALA A 152 -7.29 -1.04 -3.29
C ALA A 152 -5.85 -0.55 -3.08
N SER A 153 -5.31 0.27 -3.97
CA SER A 153 -3.90 0.65 -3.95
C SER A 153 -3.55 1.63 -2.83
N GLY A 154 -2.58 1.25 -2.00
CA GLY A 154 -1.96 2.17 -1.04
C GLY A 154 -1.15 3.27 -1.73
N THR A 155 -0.53 2.96 -2.88
CA THR A 155 0.15 3.94 -3.74
C THR A 155 -0.82 5.03 -4.23
N VAL A 156 -1.97 4.63 -4.77
CA VAL A 156 -3.01 5.60 -5.19
C VAL A 156 -3.56 6.32 -3.96
N GLY A 157 -3.75 5.62 -2.84
CA GLY A 157 -4.16 6.20 -1.57
C GLY A 157 -3.24 7.33 -1.06
N GLY A 158 -1.92 7.16 -1.12
CA GLY A 158 -0.97 8.22 -0.75
C GLY A 158 -1.10 9.45 -1.64
N ALA A 159 -1.25 9.27 -2.95
CA ALA A 159 -1.46 10.38 -3.88
C ALA A 159 -2.83 11.06 -3.69
N LEU A 160 -3.88 10.29 -3.40
CA LEU A 160 -5.21 10.83 -3.07
C LEU A 160 -5.16 11.67 -1.80
N GLU A 161 -4.44 11.22 -0.77
CA GLU A 161 -4.29 11.99 0.47
C GLU A 161 -3.57 13.33 0.22
N ALA A 162 -2.50 13.31 -0.57
CA ALA A 162 -1.79 14.52 -0.97
C ALA A 162 -2.69 15.51 -1.73
N ALA A 163 -3.49 15.00 -2.67
CA ALA A 163 -4.47 15.79 -3.40
C ALA A 163 -5.51 16.41 -2.47
N THR A 164 -6.01 15.67 -1.47
CA THR A 164 -6.93 16.23 -0.46
C THR A 164 -6.26 17.24 0.49
N CYS A 165 -4.93 17.23 0.58
CA CYS A 165 -4.14 18.26 1.25
C CYS A 165 -3.82 19.47 0.35
N GLY A 166 -4.41 19.56 -0.85
CA GLY A 166 -4.16 20.64 -1.81
C GLY A 166 -2.79 20.58 -2.50
N LYS A 167 -2.12 19.42 -2.49
CA LYS A 167 -0.85 19.21 -3.18
C LYS A 167 -1.06 18.53 -4.52
N LYS A 168 -0.28 18.92 -5.53
CA LYS A 168 -0.14 18.12 -6.76
C LYS A 168 0.41 16.75 -6.39
N ALA A 169 -0.16 15.69 -6.96
CA ALA A 169 0.19 14.34 -6.57
C ALA A 169 0.30 13.37 -7.75
N ILE A 170 1.26 12.45 -7.68
CA ILE A 170 1.45 11.41 -8.69
C ILE A 170 1.55 10.07 -7.95
N ALA A 171 0.65 9.14 -8.28
CA ALA A 171 0.81 7.72 -7.96
C ALA A 171 1.61 7.07 -9.08
N LEU A 172 2.77 6.51 -8.76
CA LEU A 172 3.70 5.92 -9.72
C LEU A 172 3.80 4.41 -9.48
N SER A 173 3.62 3.63 -10.55
CA SER A 173 3.67 2.17 -10.51
C SER A 173 4.62 1.63 -11.56
N PHE A 174 5.57 0.80 -11.14
CA PHE A 174 6.44 0.05 -12.03
C PHE A 174 5.80 -1.32 -12.24
N ALA A 175 5.24 -1.54 -13.43
CA ALA A 175 4.23 -2.55 -13.73
C ALA A 175 4.79 -3.98 -13.88
N SER A 176 5.62 -4.43 -12.94
CA SER A 176 6.10 -5.80 -12.84
C SER A 176 6.32 -6.20 -11.38
N LYS A 177 5.94 -7.44 -11.05
CA LYS A 177 6.25 -8.10 -9.77
C LYS A 177 7.50 -8.99 -9.87
N GLU A 178 8.08 -9.11 -11.06
CA GLU A 178 9.27 -9.92 -11.31
C GLU A 178 10.53 -9.11 -11.08
N LYS A 179 11.61 -9.78 -10.69
CA LYS A 179 12.94 -9.15 -10.56
C LYS A 179 13.37 -8.54 -11.90
N GLN A 180 13.66 -7.26 -11.88
CA GLN A 180 14.09 -6.52 -13.08
C GLN A 180 15.61 -6.30 -13.10
N PRO A 181 16.25 -6.30 -14.28
CA PRO A 181 17.61 -5.82 -14.44
C PRO A 181 17.76 -4.36 -13.99
N ALA A 182 18.93 -4.02 -13.45
CA ALA A 182 19.21 -2.65 -12.97
C ALA A 182 19.04 -1.59 -14.07
N GLU A 183 19.46 -1.91 -15.30
CA GLU A 183 19.29 -1.05 -16.48
C GLU A 183 17.83 -0.74 -16.80
N THR A 184 16.94 -1.73 -16.69
CA THR A 184 15.49 -1.57 -16.86
C THR A 184 14.89 -0.66 -15.79
N ILE A 185 15.30 -0.85 -14.52
CA ILE A 185 14.85 0.00 -13.40
C ILE A 185 15.31 1.46 -13.62
N GLN A 186 16.54 1.63 -14.09
CA GLN A 186 17.10 2.95 -14.37
C GLN A 186 16.39 3.63 -15.56
N ALA A 187 16.08 2.89 -16.64
CA ALA A 187 15.32 3.41 -17.78
C ALA A 187 13.91 3.85 -17.36
N ALA A 188 13.19 3.01 -16.60
CA ALA A 188 11.88 3.36 -16.05
C ALA A 188 11.94 4.58 -15.11
N SER A 189 13.00 4.68 -14.29
CA SER A 189 13.20 5.83 -13.38
C SER A 189 13.44 7.12 -14.15
N ARG A 190 14.31 7.12 -15.16
CA ARG A 190 14.58 8.29 -16.01
C ARG A 190 13.34 8.76 -16.76
N LEU A 191 12.61 7.82 -17.39
CA LEU A 191 11.34 8.15 -18.04
C LEU A 191 10.36 8.78 -17.06
N SER A 192 10.23 8.20 -15.87
CA SER A 192 9.32 8.68 -14.83
C SER A 192 9.66 10.11 -14.41
N VAL A 193 10.93 10.41 -14.12
CA VAL A 193 11.35 11.78 -13.76
C VAL A 193 11.02 12.77 -14.88
N LYS A 194 11.37 12.46 -16.13
CA LYS A 194 11.05 13.32 -17.29
C LYS A 194 9.55 13.57 -17.43
N LEU A 195 8.73 12.53 -17.21
CA LEU A 195 7.27 12.64 -17.28
C LEU A 195 6.71 13.47 -16.11
N ILE A 196 7.21 13.25 -14.90
CA ILE A 196 6.83 13.99 -13.69
C ILE A 196 7.15 15.48 -13.83
N GLU A 197 8.34 15.83 -14.32
CA GLU A 197 8.74 17.22 -14.57
C GLU A 197 7.81 17.86 -15.61
N ARG A 198 7.54 17.15 -16.71
CA ARG A 198 6.63 17.64 -17.76
C ARG A 198 5.22 17.89 -17.23
N LEU A 199 4.64 16.94 -16.49
CA LEU A 199 3.30 17.06 -15.92
C LEU A 199 3.23 18.17 -14.86
N SER A 200 4.24 18.25 -13.99
CA SER A 200 4.32 19.29 -12.95
C SER A 200 4.36 20.70 -13.54
N ALA A 201 5.13 20.89 -14.62
CA ALA A 201 5.27 22.16 -15.33
C ALA A 201 4.00 22.55 -16.13
N HIS A 202 3.20 21.59 -16.57
CA HIS A 202 2.00 21.81 -17.40
C HIS A 202 0.72 21.31 -16.72
N TRP A 203 0.66 21.44 -15.39
CA TRP A 203 -0.47 20.93 -14.62
C TRP A 203 -1.76 21.68 -15.02
N PRO A 204 -2.85 20.99 -15.41
CA PRO A 204 -4.04 21.61 -16.01
C PRO A 204 -4.99 22.23 -14.97
N GLY A 205 -4.45 23.05 -14.07
CA GLY A 205 -5.18 23.67 -12.95
C GLY A 205 -5.88 22.63 -12.06
N ASP A 206 -7.03 23.01 -11.50
CA ASP A 206 -7.78 22.19 -10.55
C ASP A 206 -8.56 21.03 -11.19
N ARG A 207 -8.56 20.94 -12.54
CA ARG A 207 -9.24 19.86 -13.27
C ARG A 207 -8.63 18.49 -12.99
N VAL A 208 -7.33 18.46 -12.73
CA VAL A 208 -6.61 17.23 -12.38
C VAL A 208 -6.02 17.44 -11.00
N GLN A 209 -6.39 16.58 -10.06
CA GLN A 209 -5.89 16.67 -8.69
C GLN A 209 -4.71 15.72 -8.47
N LEU A 210 -4.68 14.59 -9.19
CA LEU A 210 -3.55 13.67 -9.22
C LEU A 210 -3.44 12.94 -10.56
N TYR A 211 -2.27 12.37 -10.84
CA TYR A 211 -2.08 11.40 -11.92
C TYR A 211 -1.78 10.01 -11.36
N SER A 212 -2.36 8.96 -11.96
CA SER A 212 -1.88 7.58 -11.82
C SER A 212 -1.06 7.21 -13.04
N ILE A 213 0.21 6.87 -12.84
CA ILE A 213 1.17 6.52 -13.90
C ILE A 213 1.58 5.07 -13.74
N ASN A 214 1.41 4.26 -14.79
CA ASN A 214 1.91 2.89 -14.82
C ASN A 214 2.96 2.76 -15.92
N VAL A 215 4.19 2.43 -15.52
CA VAL A 215 5.36 2.29 -16.40
C VAL A 215 5.63 0.79 -16.61
N PRO A 216 5.58 0.26 -17.85
CA PRO A 216 5.97 -1.11 -18.11
C PRO A 216 7.48 -1.29 -17.93
N MET A 217 7.89 -2.35 -17.24
CA MET A 217 9.30 -2.60 -16.93
C MET A 217 10.01 -3.20 -18.16
N ARG A 218 10.58 -2.33 -18.99
CA ARG A 218 11.29 -2.69 -20.22
C ARG A 218 12.52 -1.82 -20.43
N LEU A 219 13.53 -2.36 -21.10
CA LEU A 219 14.74 -1.60 -21.42
C LEU A 219 14.46 -0.47 -22.42
N ASP A 220 13.59 -0.72 -23.40
CA ASP A 220 13.18 0.23 -24.45
C ASP A 220 12.11 1.24 -24.00
N VAL A 221 11.78 1.31 -22.70
CA VAL A 221 10.61 2.09 -22.22
C VAL A 221 10.71 3.59 -22.54
N GLU A 222 11.92 4.16 -22.58
CA GLU A 222 12.16 5.56 -22.91
C GLU A 222 11.88 5.91 -24.38
N GLU A 223 11.84 4.91 -25.26
CA GLU A 223 11.57 5.05 -26.70
C GLU A 223 10.08 4.84 -27.02
N ARG A 224 9.29 4.40 -26.04
CA ARG A 224 7.87 4.06 -26.22
C ARG A 224 6.96 5.21 -25.81
N PRO A 225 5.74 5.30 -26.39
CA PRO A 225 4.78 6.34 -26.03
C PRO A 225 4.39 6.30 -24.55
N ALA A 226 4.25 7.50 -23.97
CA ALA A 226 3.44 7.73 -22.78
C ALA A 226 2.12 8.36 -23.22
N VAL A 227 0.99 7.75 -22.88
CA VAL A 227 -0.33 8.13 -23.39
C VAL A 227 -1.33 8.39 -22.27
N TYR A 228 -2.23 9.34 -22.50
CA TYR A 228 -3.35 9.56 -21.59
C TYR A 228 -4.35 8.41 -21.68
N THR A 229 -4.86 7.97 -20.53
CA THR A 229 -5.75 6.81 -20.42
C THR A 229 -6.89 7.03 -19.46
N ASN A 230 -7.95 6.23 -19.63
CA ASN A 230 -8.98 6.02 -18.61
C ASN A 230 -8.65 4.77 -17.78
N MET A 231 -9.10 4.70 -16.52
CA MET A 231 -9.03 3.45 -15.76
C MET A 231 -9.98 2.40 -16.33
N LEU A 232 -9.47 1.20 -16.61
CA LEU A 232 -10.30 0.06 -16.99
C LEU A 232 -11.35 -0.23 -15.90
N GLN A 233 -12.62 -0.30 -16.28
CA GLN A 233 -13.70 -0.75 -15.41
C GLN A 233 -13.72 -2.28 -15.36
N ASN A 234 -13.67 -2.86 -14.15
CA ASN A 234 -13.74 -4.29 -13.92
C ASN A 234 -14.41 -4.60 -12.57
N SER A 235 -14.98 -5.80 -12.45
CA SER A 235 -15.73 -6.22 -11.27
C SER A 235 -15.46 -7.69 -10.94
N TRP A 236 -15.64 -8.05 -9.68
CA TRP A 236 -15.73 -9.44 -9.26
C TRP A 236 -17.08 -10.01 -9.69
N SER A 237 -17.09 -11.22 -10.25
CA SER A 237 -18.30 -11.90 -10.71
C SER A 237 -18.43 -13.31 -10.15
N LYS A 238 -17.31 -14.02 -10.02
CA LYS A 238 -17.27 -15.43 -9.59
C LYS A 238 -16.16 -15.75 -8.62
N SER A 239 -15.24 -14.82 -8.37
CA SER A 239 -14.10 -15.02 -7.47
C SER A 239 -14.28 -14.33 -6.12
N SER A 240 -13.55 -14.83 -5.13
CA SER A 240 -13.43 -14.24 -3.79
C SER A 240 -11.97 -13.86 -3.52
N LEU A 241 -11.78 -12.86 -2.66
CA LEU A 241 -10.47 -12.52 -2.11
C LEU A 241 -10.08 -13.43 -0.93
N TYR A 242 -11.04 -14.18 -0.41
CA TYR A 242 -10.90 -15.01 0.77
C TYR A 242 -11.36 -16.44 0.54
N GLN A 243 -10.65 -17.37 1.18
CA GLN A 243 -11.00 -18.79 1.21
C GLN A 243 -11.30 -19.21 2.64
N GLU A 244 -12.38 -19.97 2.84
CA GLU A 244 -12.71 -20.56 4.12
C GLU A 244 -11.68 -21.62 4.54
N VAL A 245 -11.36 -21.67 5.84
CA VAL A 245 -10.40 -22.60 6.42
C VAL A 245 -10.92 -23.18 7.74
N ASP A 246 -10.58 -24.43 8.01
CA ASP A 246 -10.83 -25.07 9.30
C ASP A 246 -9.70 -24.70 10.28
N ILE A 247 -10.05 -24.19 11.46
CA ILE A 247 -9.05 -23.89 12.50
C ILE A 247 -8.31 -25.14 12.98
N HIS A 248 -8.96 -26.32 12.90
CA HIS A 248 -8.37 -27.57 13.38
C HIS A 248 -7.27 -28.15 12.47
N THR A 249 -7.23 -27.75 11.20
CA THR A 249 -6.14 -28.11 10.26
C THR A 249 -5.14 -26.97 10.03
N SER A 250 -5.39 -25.81 10.65
CA SER A 250 -4.59 -24.59 10.47
C SER A 250 -3.79 -24.23 11.74
N GLN A 251 -3.13 -25.19 12.37
CA GLN A 251 -2.01 -24.85 13.24
C GLN A 251 -0.77 -24.61 12.37
N PRO A 252 -0.06 -23.47 12.52
CA PRO A 252 1.28 -23.37 11.95
C PRO A 252 2.14 -24.45 12.60
N GLU A 253 2.94 -25.18 11.82
CA GLU A 253 3.89 -26.18 12.33
C GLU A 253 4.72 -25.58 13.48
N LYS A 254 4.34 -25.93 14.72
CA LYS A 254 5.13 -25.58 15.89
C LYS A 254 6.36 -26.47 15.90
N ALA A 255 7.51 -25.85 15.70
CA ALA A 255 8.79 -26.42 16.07
C ALA A 255 8.71 -26.93 17.51
N SER A 256 9.06 -28.20 17.67
CA SER A 256 9.08 -28.89 18.95
C SER A 256 10.04 -28.15 19.91
N SER A 257 9.50 -27.55 20.95
CA SER A 257 10.27 -27.06 22.09
C SER A 257 9.45 -27.33 23.35
N ASN A 258 9.89 -28.38 24.05
CA ASN A 258 9.52 -28.64 25.42
C ASN A 258 9.89 -27.44 26.29
N ASN A 259 8.92 -26.85 26.96
CA ASN A 259 9.08 -26.55 28.37
C ASN A 259 7.74 -26.29 29.04
N SER A 260 7.39 -27.23 29.91
CA SER A 260 6.43 -27.11 30.99
C SER A 260 6.77 -25.89 31.86
N ASN A 261 5.78 -25.03 32.16
CA ASN A 261 5.59 -24.49 33.51
C ASN A 261 4.21 -23.85 33.65
N ASN A 262 3.45 -24.40 34.60
CA ASN A 262 2.25 -23.84 35.21
C ASN A 262 2.47 -22.40 35.70
N ILE A 263 1.42 -21.58 35.69
CA ILE A 263 0.85 -20.93 36.90
C ILE A 263 -0.51 -20.27 36.54
N ASN A 264 -1.51 -20.62 37.35
CA ASN A 264 -2.85 -20.04 37.44
C ASN A 264 -2.83 -18.56 37.84
N THR A 265 -3.82 -17.78 37.39
CA THR A 265 -4.59 -16.89 38.26
C THR A 265 -5.99 -16.66 37.70
N ASN A 266 -6.99 -17.10 38.48
CA ASN A 266 -8.41 -16.74 38.38
C ASN A 266 -8.68 -15.31 38.85
N GLY A 267 -9.84 -14.77 38.47
CA GLY A 267 -10.51 -13.63 39.10
C GLY A 267 -11.64 -13.11 38.20
N ASP A 268 -12.79 -13.80 38.20
CA ASP A 268 -14.09 -13.34 38.77
C ASP A 268 -14.80 -12.30 37.87
N ILE A 269 -16.11 -12.33 37.61
CA ILE A 269 -17.19 -12.23 38.60
C ILE A 269 -18.50 -12.82 38.03
N ASN A 270 -19.19 -13.55 38.90
CA ASN A 270 -20.49 -14.22 38.81
C ASN A 270 -21.71 -13.32 38.51
N LEU A 271 -22.80 -13.93 38.01
CA LEU A 271 -24.16 -13.68 38.52
C LEU A 271 -25.01 -14.97 38.41
N ARG A 272 -25.57 -15.36 39.57
CA ARG A 272 -26.40 -16.55 39.84
C ARG A 272 -27.89 -16.23 39.67
N GLU A 273 -28.67 -17.25 39.33
CA GLU A 273 -29.98 -17.65 39.91
C GLU A 273 -30.46 -18.88 39.12
N GLY A 274 -31.08 -19.94 39.61
CA GLY A 274 -31.60 -20.39 40.89
C GLY A 274 -32.30 -21.73 40.61
N THR A 275 -32.18 -22.72 41.49
CA THR A 275 -32.68 -24.10 41.31
C THR A 275 -34.17 -24.26 41.64
N SER A 276 -34.93 -25.00 40.81
CA SER A 276 -36.06 -25.83 41.27
C SER A 276 -36.43 -26.92 40.23
N SER A 277 -36.69 -28.13 40.73
CA SER A 277 -36.91 -29.39 39.99
C SER A 277 -38.41 -29.62 39.64
N PRO A 278 -38.86 -30.80 39.15
CA PRO A 278 -39.20 -31.04 37.76
C PRO A 278 -40.69 -31.39 37.53
N THR A 279 -41.29 -30.97 36.42
CA THR A 279 -42.57 -31.54 35.95
C THR A 279 -42.59 -31.74 34.44
N LYS A 280 -42.87 -32.99 34.06
CA LYS A 280 -43.09 -33.46 32.69
C LYS A 280 -44.33 -32.82 32.08
N ARG A 281 -44.24 -32.39 30.81
CA ARG A 281 -45.11 -32.76 29.67
C ARG A 281 -45.11 -31.64 28.62
N GLY A 282 -44.93 -32.03 27.37
CA GLY A 282 -45.12 -31.15 26.21
C GLY A 282 -44.01 -31.39 25.20
N GLY A 283 -44.22 -32.36 24.30
CA GLY A 283 -43.40 -32.49 23.11
C GLY A 283 -43.65 -31.28 22.22
N HIS A 284 -42.76 -30.29 22.32
CA HIS A 284 -42.50 -29.36 21.26
C HIS A 284 -41.14 -29.76 20.68
N ASP A 285 -41.12 -30.04 19.38
CA ASP A 285 -39.90 -30.04 18.57
C ASP A 285 -39.33 -28.61 18.62
N ASP A 286 -38.65 -28.28 19.72
CA ASP A 286 -37.69 -27.20 19.73
C ASP A 286 -36.55 -27.65 18.83
N GLN A 287 -36.66 -27.33 17.53
CA GLN A 287 -35.48 -27.19 16.70
C GLN A 287 -34.60 -26.13 17.37
N ARG A 288 -33.76 -26.57 18.30
CA ARG A 288 -32.65 -25.81 18.86
C ARG A 288 -31.81 -25.42 17.65
N VAL A 289 -32.05 -24.22 17.13
CA VAL A 289 -31.18 -23.57 16.15
C VAL A 289 -29.83 -23.48 16.86
N GLN A 290 -28.91 -24.38 16.50
CA GLN A 290 -27.54 -24.32 16.97
C GLN A 290 -27.04 -22.91 16.67
N PRO A 291 -26.47 -22.19 17.66
CA PRO A 291 -25.95 -20.86 17.41
C PRO A 291 -24.92 -20.96 16.26
N PRO A 292 -24.92 -20.01 15.32
CA PRO A 292 -24.04 -20.09 14.16
C PRO A 292 -22.59 -20.27 14.63
N GLN A 293 -21.96 -21.36 14.20
CA GLN A 293 -20.56 -21.66 14.50
C GLN A 293 -19.67 -20.61 13.83
N ALA A 294 -18.63 -20.16 14.54
CA ALA A 294 -17.64 -19.25 13.98
C ALA A 294 -16.95 -19.91 12.77
N ARG A 295 -16.91 -19.18 11.64
CA ARG A 295 -16.27 -19.57 10.39
C ARG A 295 -15.01 -18.72 10.17
N TYR A 296 -13.96 -19.32 9.64
CA TYR A 296 -12.65 -18.67 9.53
C TYR A 296 -12.23 -18.59 8.06
N PHE A 297 -11.60 -17.47 7.70
CA PHE A 297 -11.22 -17.17 6.33
C PHE A 297 -9.80 -16.63 6.30
N LYS A 298 -9.05 -16.99 5.27
CA LYS A 298 -7.71 -16.43 4.99
C LYS A 298 -7.73 -15.65 3.68
N TRP A 299 -6.82 -14.68 3.53
CA TRP A 299 -6.58 -14.02 2.24
C TRP A 299 -6.03 -15.04 1.25
N ALA A 300 -6.76 -15.27 0.17
CA ALA A 300 -6.43 -16.22 -0.88
C ALA A 300 -7.11 -15.74 -2.18
N PRO A 301 -6.59 -14.67 -2.80
CA PRO A 301 -7.30 -13.99 -3.87
C PRO A 301 -7.28 -14.80 -5.16
N GLU A 302 -8.47 -15.16 -5.65
CA GLU A 302 -8.62 -15.74 -6.98
C GLU A 302 -8.74 -14.59 -8.01
N LEU A 303 -7.70 -14.38 -8.80
CA LEU A 303 -7.60 -13.24 -9.73
C LEU A 303 -8.16 -13.53 -11.14
N SER A 304 -8.94 -14.60 -11.30
CA SER A 304 -9.41 -15.06 -12.61
C SER A 304 -10.31 -14.03 -13.32
N ASP A 305 -11.15 -13.31 -12.56
CA ASP A 305 -11.96 -12.19 -13.06
C ASP A 305 -11.10 -11.02 -13.57
N ILE A 306 -10.01 -10.72 -12.87
CA ILE A 306 -9.07 -9.66 -13.29
C ILE A 306 -8.36 -10.08 -14.57
N GLN A 307 -7.88 -11.33 -14.65
CA GLN A 307 -7.17 -11.81 -15.84
C GLN A 307 -8.06 -11.72 -17.09
N ARG A 308 -9.33 -12.16 -16.99
CA ARG A 308 -10.31 -12.00 -18.08
C ARG A 308 -10.51 -10.54 -18.47
N SER A 309 -10.61 -9.64 -17.49
CA SER A 309 -10.80 -8.21 -17.75
C SER A 309 -9.57 -7.58 -18.43
N VAL A 310 -8.37 -8.03 -18.09
CA VAL A 310 -7.12 -7.60 -18.73
C VAL A 310 -7.09 -8.05 -20.19
N GLU A 311 -7.43 -9.31 -20.47
CA GLU A 311 -7.51 -9.86 -21.82
C GLU A 311 -8.56 -9.14 -22.68
N ALA A 312 -9.69 -8.79 -22.09
CA ALA A 312 -10.77 -8.05 -22.75
C ALA A 312 -10.58 -6.52 -22.76
N SER A 313 -9.46 -6.01 -22.24
CA SER A 313 -9.24 -4.57 -22.11
C SER A 313 -9.16 -3.88 -23.48
N GLN A 314 -9.71 -2.67 -23.56
CA GLN A 314 -9.84 -1.92 -24.80
C GLN A 314 -8.79 -0.82 -24.91
N VAL A 315 -8.46 -0.43 -26.15
CA VAL A 315 -7.60 0.72 -26.46
C VAL A 315 -8.10 1.97 -25.71
N GLY A 316 -7.17 2.75 -25.15
CA GLY A 316 -7.49 3.93 -24.35
C GLY A 316 -7.64 3.65 -22.84
N THR A 317 -7.69 2.38 -22.44
CA THR A 317 -7.59 2.00 -21.02
C THR A 317 -6.15 1.91 -20.56
N ASP A 318 -5.91 2.20 -19.28
CA ASP A 318 -4.62 2.08 -18.62
C ASP A 318 -4.06 0.65 -18.72
N THR A 319 -4.91 -0.34 -18.52
CA THR A 319 -4.58 -1.77 -18.52
C THR A 319 -4.11 -2.19 -19.90
N TYR A 320 -4.89 -1.92 -20.95
CA TYR A 320 -4.50 -2.22 -22.32
C TYR A 320 -3.17 -1.57 -22.68
N THR A 321 -3.01 -0.29 -22.33
CA THR A 321 -1.81 0.50 -22.63
C THR A 321 -0.56 -0.13 -22.04
N VAL A 322 -0.58 -0.46 -20.75
CA VAL A 322 0.57 -1.06 -20.06
C VAL A 322 0.87 -2.45 -20.59
N MET A 323 -0.16 -3.26 -20.88
CA MET A 323 0.03 -4.62 -21.44
C MET A 323 0.62 -4.61 -22.85
N ASN A 324 0.44 -3.52 -23.60
CA ASN A 324 1.07 -3.31 -24.92
C ASN A 324 2.44 -2.59 -24.82
N GLY A 325 2.99 -2.50 -23.60
CA GLY A 325 4.31 -1.94 -23.35
C GLY A 325 4.40 -0.42 -23.47
N TRP A 326 3.29 0.30 -23.39
CA TRP A 326 3.29 1.78 -23.35
C TRP A 326 3.08 2.27 -21.91
N THR A 327 3.57 3.47 -21.61
CA THR A 327 3.35 4.09 -20.30
C THR A 327 1.96 4.70 -20.25
N SER A 328 1.14 4.32 -19.27
CA SER A 328 -0.18 4.93 -19.07
C SER A 328 -0.10 6.13 -18.13
N VAL A 329 -0.86 7.17 -18.45
CA VAL A 329 -1.00 8.38 -17.63
C VAL A 329 -2.49 8.68 -17.47
N THR A 330 -3.04 8.36 -16.32
CA THR A 330 -4.47 8.58 -16.03
C THR A 330 -4.63 9.83 -15.16
N PRO A 331 -5.21 10.93 -15.67
CA PRO A 331 -5.60 12.08 -14.85
C PRO A 331 -6.80 11.71 -13.97
N LEU A 332 -6.76 12.04 -12.69
CA LEU A 332 -7.80 11.69 -11.72
C LEU A 332 -8.21 12.91 -10.86
N GLY A 333 -9.44 12.85 -10.36
CA GLY A 333 -9.90 13.65 -9.22
C GLY A 333 -9.79 12.84 -7.93
N ALA A 334 -9.48 13.49 -6.82
CA ALA A 334 -9.52 12.92 -5.48
C ALA A 334 -10.94 13.01 -4.90
N ASN A 335 -11.87 12.32 -5.56
CA ASN A 335 -13.27 12.28 -5.15
C ASN A 335 -13.91 10.92 -5.43
N PHE A 336 -15.08 10.71 -4.84
CA PHE A 336 -16.02 9.70 -5.29
C PHE A 336 -16.92 10.39 -6.31
N SER A 337 -16.56 10.33 -7.60
CA SER A 337 -17.36 10.99 -8.65
C SER A 337 -18.83 10.57 -8.52
N HIS A 338 -19.73 11.55 -8.42
CA HIS A 338 -21.17 11.30 -8.40
C HIS A 338 -21.66 11.03 -9.82
N VAL A 339 -22.77 10.31 -9.97
CA VAL A 339 -23.44 10.14 -11.26
C VAL A 339 -24.15 11.46 -11.59
N PRO A 340 -23.79 12.16 -12.68
CA PRO A 340 -24.48 13.39 -13.07
C PRO A 340 -25.97 13.11 -13.37
N GLY A 341 -26.85 14.10 -13.15
CA GLY A 341 -28.28 14.01 -13.48
C GLY A 341 -29.20 13.61 -12.32
N PHE A 342 -28.65 13.37 -11.13
CA PHE A 342 -29.42 13.21 -9.90
C PHE A 342 -29.32 14.49 -9.05
N SER A 343 -30.42 15.23 -8.95
CA SER A 343 -30.53 16.46 -8.15
C SER A 343 -31.97 16.68 -7.70
N GLY A 344 -32.16 17.37 -6.56
CA GLY A 344 -33.48 17.67 -6.03
C GLY A 344 -33.98 16.63 -5.03
N GLU A 345 -35.23 16.79 -4.62
CA GLU A 345 -35.88 15.90 -3.67
C GLU A 345 -36.17 14.53 -4.31
N LEU A 346 -35.86 13.45 -3.60
CA LEU A 346 -36.26 12.11 -3.99
C LEU A 346 -37.75 11.93 -3.68
N ILE A 347 -38.58 11.97 -4.73
CA ILE A 347 -40.02 11.72 -4.59
C ILE A 347 -40.23 10.21 -4.43
N LEU A 348 -40.80 9.80 -3.29
CA LEU A 348 -41.05 8.40 -2.92
C LEU A 348 -42.38 7.87 -3.44
#